data_AF-A0A8T5E3X6-F1
#
_entry.id   AF-A0A8T5E3X6-F1
#
_cell.length_a   1.000
_cell.length_b   1.000
_cell.length_c   1.000
_cell.angle_alpha   90.00
_cell.angle_beta   90.00
_cell.angle_gamma   90.00
#
_symmetry.space_group_name_H-M   'P 1'
#
loop_
_entity.id
_entity.type
_entity.pdbx_description
1 polymer ?
#
loop_
_entity_poly.entity_id
_entity_poly.type
_entity_poly.pdbx_seq_one_letter_code
_entity_poly.pdbx_strand_id
1 'polypeptide(L)'
;MIQEKNHSSEIEEDDETEIKSMLEHSSKNLPFTSGEELKTQDIVIKNEDSNENITLDLKSKFKNQENILTAIDDLLISGGARLILFLPLFVVILFGLAQSFGDLNPDWWANSVQDVYLGLDISTSIYFASLLIMVADISLLVILLRLIYVTRQIFTLEADAITNSGITFNSAHGYAQMKAIIDGSSRQLIVTTALMILATILLSISLYFSINNTTELPIMIALSTGSLLAGHGVYMISSRTRFNTVNPWGLLDAFSTPIHPALLKRPFSDVIRSHVDPLLLVKVSSYVNSLSSKLREGKSITDLQENLLHLLHLRRSGIISDDEFRDVLITIVDEDFIEQIFNHPELGEETWNRLLTHAEDRCAPFFRLHDRLRMDYESDSIQDEDIWFDVDMENLTLGNANLFAYVLNKNKENKELILRVQTPDFRPNECVYRLNTPPQNLSSNPLSRNIADTLPDLLLSTKIIWQSLIPASTGEATVTVRLEDTSGNLISGRVLTVQVRSDIFTRLRLTTGALFMFGAAVAVFSPLIPFALSLLGL
;
A
#
# COMPACT_ATOMS: atom_id res chain seq x y z
N MET A 1 -42.24 14.83 -49.42
CA MET A 1 -41.11 15.73 -49.75
C MET A 1 -40.47 16.11 -48.43
N ILE A 2 -39.13 16.03 -48.38
CA ILE A 2 -38.23 16.12 -47.21
C ILE A 2 -37.93 14.75 -46.58
N GLN A 3 -36.65 14.42 -46.71
CA GLN A 3 -35.94 13.16 -46.47
C GLN A 3 -35.39 13.07 -45.05
N GLU A 4 -35.30 11.84 -44.56
CA GLU A 4 -34.36 11.40 -43.52
C GLU A 4 -32.91 11.72 -43.91
N LYS A 5 -32.11 12.18 -42.94
CA LYS A 5 -30.67 12.39 -43.11
C LYS A 5 -29.94 11.61 -42.02
N ASN A 6 -29.23 10.57 -42.46
CA ASN A 6 -28.29 9.77 -41.68
C ASN A 6 -27.14 10.65 -41.14
N HIS A 7 -26.81 10.50 -39.87
CA HIS A 7 -25.66 11.13 -39.22
C HIS A 7 -24.86 10.03 -38.52
N SER A 8 -24.07 9.29 -39.31
CA SER A 8 -23.21 8.21 -38.79
C SER A 8 -22.01 7.88 -39.70
N SER A 9 -21.56 8.81 -40.54
CA SER A 9 -20.45 8.56 -41.48
C SER A 9 -19.37 9.65 -41.52
N GLU A 10 -19.34 10.57 -40.55
CA GLU A 10 -18.42 11.74 -40.57
C GLU A 10 -17.27 11.64 -39.56
N ILE A 11 -17.10 10.49 -38.88
CA ILE A 11 -16.03 10.28 -37.88
C ILE A 11 -14.91 9.36 -38.40
N GLU A 12 -15.17 8.51 -39.41
CA GLU A 12 -14.14 7.58 -39.95
C GLU A 12 -13.25 8.18 -41.05
N GLU A 13 -13.64 9.29 -41.70
CA GLU A 13 -12.86 9.89 -42.80
C GLU A 13 -11.69 10.79 -42.34
N ASP A 14 -11.75 11.34 -41.12
CA ASP A 14 -10.72 12.24 -40.58
C ASP A 14 -9.49 11.46 -40.08
N ASP A 15 -9.68 10.29 -39.46
CA ASP A 15 -8.58 9.43 -38.99
C ASP A 15 -7.80 8.79 -40.16
N GLU A 16 -8.47 8.47 -41.28
CA GLU A 16 -7.82 7.83 -42.43
C GLU A 16 -6.93 8.79 -43.24
N THR A 17 -7.24 10.10 -43.20
CA THR A 17 -6.44 11.14 -43.84
C THR A 17 -5.24 11.55 -42.98
N GLU A 18 -5.37 11.52 -41.65
CA GLU A 18 -4.26 11.76 -40.72
C GLU A 18 -3.21 10.63 -40.81
N ILE A 19 -3.63 9.36 -40.89
CA ILE A 19 -2.72 8.20 -41.02
C ILE A 19 -1.97 8.19 -42.36
N LYS A 20 -2.62 8.58 -43.48
CA LYS A 20 -1.95 8.70 -44.78
C LYS A 20 -0.89 9.81 -44.80
N SER A 21 -1.13 10.92 -44.10
CA SER A 21 -0.16 12.01 -43.97
C SER A 21 1.06 11.64 -43.10
N MET A 22 0.87 10.79 -42.09
CA MET A 22 1.95 10.27 -41.25
C MET A 22 2.82 9.23 -41.98
N LEU A 23 2.23 8.43 -42.88
CA LEU A 23 2.96 7.43 -43.67
C LEU A 23 3.79 8.03 -44.82
N GLU A 24 3.36 9.15 -45.43
CA GLU A 24 4.16 9.83 -46.46
C GLU A 24 5.42 10.51 -45.90
N HIS A 25 5.41 10.93 -44.64
CA HIS A 25 6.60 11.53 -44.01
C HIS A 25 7.66 10.54 -43.54
N SER A 26 7.35 9.24 -43.46
CA SER A 26 8.32 8.21 -43.01
C SER A 26 9.14 7.58 -44.14
N SER A 27 8.85 7.86 -45.43
CA SER A 27 9.44 7.13 -46.57
C SER A 27 10.55 7.86 -47.34
N LYS A 28 10.97 9.05 -46.89
CA LYS A 28 12.12 9.76 -47.47
C LYS A 28 13.20 9.96 -46.43
N ASN A 29 14.15 9.02 -46.37
CA ASN A 29 15.59 9.26 -46.22
C ASN A 29 16.34 7.94 -45.98
N LEU A 30 16.82 7.33 -47.07
CA LEU A 30 17.99 6.45 -47.02
C LEU A 30 18.85 6.73 -48.26
N PRO A 31 20.12 7.15 -48.11
CA PRO A 31 21.14 6.83 -49.09
C PRO A 31 21.82 5.52 -48.68
N PHE A 32 21.97 4.64 -49.65
CA PHE A 32 22.84 3.48 -49.61
C PHE A 32 24.30 3.90 -49.39
N THR A 33 24.97 3.38 -48.35
CA THR A 33 26.43 3.18 -48.34
C THR A 33 26.79 1.89 -47.61
N SER A 34 27.30 0.91 -48.37
CA SER A 34 27.81 -0.38 -47.93
C SER A 34 29.17 -0.26 -47.23
N GLY A 35 29.35 -0.92 -46.07
CA GLY A 35 30.67 -1.41 -45.63
C GLY A 35 31.02 -1.32 -44.13
N GLU A 36 30.43 -0.40 -43.36
CA GLU A 36 30.84 -0.15 -41.95
C GLU A 36 29.80 -0.50 -40.88
N GLU A 37 28.54 -0.81 -41.26
CA GLU A 37 27.45 -1.04 -40.28
C GLU A 37 27.53 -2.36 -39.51
N LEU A 38 28.22 -3.39 -40.03
CA LEU A 38 28.32 -4.68 -39.32
C LEU A 38 29.14 -4.57 -38.01
N LYS A 39 30.14 -3.69 -37.95
CA LYS A 39 30.93 -3.49 -36.71
C LYS A 39 30.18 -2.63 -35.71
N THR A 40 29.42 -1.64 -36.16
CA THR A 40 28.69 -0.72 -35.28
C THR A 40 27.46 -1.39 -34.67
N GLN A 41 26.75 -2.24 -35.43
CA GLN A 41 25.68 -3.08 -34.88
C GLN A 41 26.22 -4.11 -33.88
N ASP A 42 27.34 -4.80 -34.17
CA ASP A 42 27.96 -5.73 -33.21
C ASP A 42 28.46 -5.03 -31.94
N ILE A 43 28.89 -3.76 -32.03
CA ILE A 43 29.30 -2.95 -30.87
C ILE A 43 28.08 -2.44 -30.08
N VAL A 44 27.00 -2.03 -30.75
CA VAL A 44 25.76 -1.59 -30.08
C VAL A 44 25.06 -2.76 -29.40
N ILE A 45 24.98 -3.92 -30.05
CA ILE A 45 24.41 -5.16 -29.48
C ILE A 45 25.29 -5.66 -28.33
N LYS A 46 26.63 -5.65 -28.45
CA LYS A 46 27.52 -5.97 -27.30
C LYS A 46 27.41 -4.97 -26.16
N ASN A 47 27.16 -3.70 -26.43
CA ASN A 47 26.99 -2.67 -25.40
C ASN A 47 25.63 -2.79 -24.70
N GLU A 48 24.57 -3.17 -25.42
CA GLU A 48 23.26 -3.50 -24.83
C GLU A 48 23.33 -4.80 -24.01
N ASP A 49 23.89 -5.88 -24.56
CA ASP A 49 24.07 -7.14 -23.84
C ASP A 49 24.95 -6.97 -22.59
N SER A 50 26.01 -6.14 -22.66
CA SER A 50 26.85 -5.86 -21.49
C SER A 50 26.15 -4.97 -20.46
N ASN A 51 25.36 -3.98 -20.88
CA ASN A 51 24.58 -3.14 -19.97
C ASN A 51 23.42 -3.92 -19.30
N GLU A 52 22.76 -4.83 -20.02
CA GLU A 52 21.75 -5.74 -19.46
C GLU A 52 22.39 -6.70 -18.44
N ASN A 53 23.54 -7.29 -18.76
CA ASN A 53 24.25 -8.15 -17.82
C ASN A 53 24.72 -7.38 -16.56
N ILE A 54 25.16 -6.12 -16.70
CA ILE A 54 25.53 -5.25 -15.57
C ILE A 54 24.32 -4.90 -14.71
N THR A 55 23.17 -4.58 -15.33
CA THR A 55 21.95 -4.24 -14.59
C THR A 55 21.38 -5.45 -13.85
N LEU A 56 21.43 -6.65 -14.44
CA LEU A 56 21.07 -7.91 -13.79
C LEU A 56 21.99 -8.24 -12.60
N ASP A 57 23.31 -8.09 -12.76
CA ASP A 57 24.28 -8.29 -11.68
C ASP A 57 24.04 -7.29 -10.53
N LEU A 58 23.81 -6.01 -10.84
CA LEU A 58 23.46 -4.99 -9.85
C LEU A 58 22.16 -5.30 -9.12
N LYS A 59 21.11 -5.73 -9.84
CA LYS A 59 19.83 -6.13 -9.23
C LYS A 59 20.00 -7.28 -8.25
N SER A 60 20.76 -8.31 -8.63
CA SER A 60 21.02 -9.47 -7.76
C SER A 60 21.78 -9.07 -6.48
N LYS A 61 22.76 -8.17 -6.61
CA LYS A 61 23.51 -7.62 -5.48
C LYS A 61 22.61 -6.82 -4.55
N PHE A 62 21.74 -5.98 -5.09
CA PHE A 62 20.78 -5.23 -4.29
C PHE A 62 19.76 -6.12 -3.59
N LYS A 63 19.25 -7.16 -4.26
CA LYS A 63 18.29 -8.11 -3.65
C LYS A 63 18.93 -8.88 -2.49
N ASN A 64 20.18 -9.33 -2.64
CA ASN A 64 20.91 -9.96 -1.54
C ASN A 64 21.16 -9.01 -0.36
N GLN A 65 21.50 -7.75 -0.64
CA GLN A 65 21.61 -6.73 0.41
C GLN A 65 20.26 -6.52 1.11
N GLU A 66 19.18 -6.36 0.34
CA GLU A 66 17.84 -6.14 0.90
C GLU A 66 17.40 -7.29 1.80
N ASN A 67 17.69 -8.55 1.45
CA ASN A 67 17.39 -9.72 2.29
C ASN A 67 18.04 -9.60 3.68
N ILE A 68 19.33 -9.25 3.72
CA ILE A 68 20.08 -9.11 4.98
C ILE A 68 19.54 -7.93 5.78
N LEU A 69 19.29 -6.80 5.13
CA LEU A 69 18.82 -5.59 5.80
C LEU A 69 17.38 -5.75 6.31
N THR A 70 16.52 -6.45 5.58
CA THR A 70 15.14 -6.75 6.00
C THR A 70 15.15 -7.66 7.22
N ALA A 71 16.02 -8.68 7.26
CA ALA A 71 16.16 -9.54 8.43
C ALA A 71 16.61 -8.77 9.69
N ILE A 72 17.49 -7.78 9.53
CA ILE A 72 17.91 -6.90 10.62
C ILE A 72 16.75 -5.97 11.05
N ASP A 73 16.01 -5.41 10.09
CA ASP A 73 14.89 -4.51 10.37
C ASP A 73 13.76 -5.23 11.12
N ASP A 74 13.42 -6.44 10.69
CA ASP A 74 12.39 -7.27 11.30
C ASP A 74 12.74 -7.67 12.74
N LEU A 75 14.02 -7.91 13.04
CA LEU A 75 14.46 -8.33 14.37
C LEU A 75 14.68 -7.15 15.33
N LEU A 76 15.38 -6.10 14.89
CA LEU A 76 15.92 -5.06 15.77
C LEU A 76 15.23 -3.69 15.61
N ILE A 77 14.97 -3.27 14.38
CA ILE A 77 14.73 -1.84 14.09
C ILE A 77 13.25 -1.49 14.16
N SER A 78 12.43 -2.00 13.26
CA SER A 78 11.02 -1.59 13.12
C SER A 78 10.01 -2.66 13.52
N GLY A 79 10.38 -3.94 13.40
CA GLY A 79 9.51 -5.08 13.69
C GLY A 79 9.50 -5.47 15.17
N GLY A 80 10.51 -6.24 15.55
CA GLY A 80 10.64 -6.93 16.84
C GLY A 80 10.90 -6.00 18.02
N ALA A 81 12.17 -5.71 18.31
CA ALA A 81 12.56 -4.93 19.50
C ALA A 81 12.21 -3.44 19.41
N ARG A 82 11.85 -2.92 18.22
CA ARG A 82 11.47 -1.52 17.95
C ARG A 82 12.47 -0.52 18.57
N LEU A 83 13.75 -0.82 18.45
CA LEU A 83 14.81 -0.08 19.14
C LEU A 83 14.80 1.41 18.80
N ILE A 84 14.51 1.76 17.56
CA ILE A 84 14.40 3.14 17.07
C ILE A 84 13.34 3.98 17.81
N LEU A 85 12.31 3.34 18.38
CA LEU A 85 11.30 4.02 19.19
C LEU A 85 11.78 4.22 20.64
N PHE A 86 12.48 3.23 21.20
CA PHE A 86 12.81 3.19 22.62
C PHE A 86 14.17 3.84 22.97
N LEU A 87 15.18 3.75 22.10
CA LEU A 87 16.51 4.30 22.36
C LEU A 87 16.48 5.81 22.59
N PRO A 88 15.85 6.64 21.73
CA PRO A 88 15.78 8.07 21.95
C PRO A 88 15.07 8.42 23.26
N LEU A 89 14.00 7.70 23.61
CA LEU A 89 13.28 7.90 24.88
C LEU A 89 14.17 7.60 26.09
N PHE A 90 14.97 6.54 26.02
CA PHE A 90 15.91 6.20 27.07
C PHE A 90 16.98 7.29 27.25
N VAL A 91 17.48 7.87 26.14
CA VAL A 91 18.41 9.00 26.19
C VAL A 91 17.77 10.23 26.85
N VAL A 92 16.51 10.54 26.57
CA VAL A 92 15.79 11.65 27.24
C VAL A 92 15.73 11.44 28.75
N ILE A 93 15.47 10.20 29.20
CA ILE A 93 15.46 9.85 30.63
C ILE A 93 16.86 10.04 31.22
N LEU A 94 17.92 9.59 30.53
CA LEU A 94 19.30 9.78 30.98
C LEU A 94 19.69 11.26 31.06
N PHE A 95 19.27 12.10 30.11
CA PHE A 95 19.48 13.54 30.18
C PHE A 95 18.81 14.16 31.40
N GLY A 96 17.56 13.75 31.71
CA GLY A 96 16.88 14.17 32.93
C GLY A 96 17.60 13.74 34.21
N LEU A 97 18.11 12.50 34.24
CA LEU A 97 18.89 11.99 35.36
C LEU A 97 20.21 12.77 35.54
N ALA A 98 20.96 13.00 34.46
CA ALA A 98 22.20 13.77 34.51
C ALA A 98 21.98 15.19 35.05
N GLN A 99 20.91 15.86 34.60
CA GLN A 99 20.52 17.19 35.10
C GLN A 99 20.11 17.16 36.58
N SER A 100 19.48 16.08 37.04
CA SER A 100 19.07 15.96 38.45
C SER A 100 20.25 15.85 39.42
N PHE A 101 21.36 15.25 38.98
CA PHE A 101 22.57 15.14 39.79
C PHE A 101 23.44 16.39 39.72
N GLY A 102 23.40 17.17 38.62
CA GLY A 102 24.07 18.47 38.52
C GLY A 102 25.54 18.41 38.93
N ASP A 103 25.93 19.25 39.90
CA ASP A 103 27.28 19.30 40.51
C ASP A 103 27.42 18.41 41.77
N LEU A 104 26.39 17.64 42.12
CA LEU A 104 26.37 16.81 43.32
C LEU A 104 26.87 15.41 42.97
N ASN A 105 28.05 15.05 43.47
CA ASN A 105 28.53 13.67 43.44
C ASN A 105 28.05 12.93 44.70
N PRO A 106 27.17 11.91 44.57
CA PRO A 106 26.74 11.11 45.70
C PRO A 106 27.92 10.37 46.34
N ASP A 107 27.89 10.20 47.67
CA ASP A 107 28.96 9.54 48.41
C ASP A 107 29.25 8.12 47.91
N TRP A 108 28.23 7.38 47.43
CA TRP A 108 28.42 6.05 46.85
C TRP A 108 29.13 6.07 45.50
N TRP A 109 28.99 7.15 44.72
CA TRP A 109 29.69 7.31 43.44
C TRP A 109 31.14 7.71 43.68
N ALA A 110 31.33 8.75 44.51
CA ALA A 110 32.65 9.30 44.81
C ALA A 110 33.58 8.28 45.47
N ASN A 111 33.07 7.47 46.41
CA ASN A 111 33.90 6.54 47.18
C ASN A 111 34.11 5.16 46.52
N SER A 112 33.42 4.84 45.42
CA SER A 112 33.44 3.47 44.89
C SER A 112 33.56 3.36 43.37
N VAL A 113 33.03 4.33 42.62
CA VAL A 113 32.94 4.24 41.15
C VAL A 113 33.83 5.28 40.46
N GLN A 114 34.02 6.44 41.07
CA GLN A 114 34.76 7.55 40.49
C GLN A 114 36.20 7.17 40.09
N ASP A 115 36.92 6.44 40.97
CA ASP A 115 38.29 5.99 40.69
C ASP A 115 38.38 4.97 39.53
N VAL A 116 37.30 4.22 39.27
CA VAL A 116 37.22 3.24 38.18
C VAL A 116 36.82 3.91 36.86
N TYR A 117 36.06 4.99 36.92
CA TYR A 117 35.49 5.69 35.75
C TYR A 117 36.26 6.98 35.41
N LEU A 118 37.59 6.90 35.38
CA LEU A 118 38.50 7.97 34.96
C LEU A 118 38.38 9.27 35.79
N GLY A 119 37.86 9.19 37.03
CA GLY A 119 37.67 10.36 37.90
C GLY A 119 36.48 11.25 37.52
N LEU A 120 35.63 10.81 36.58
CA LEU A 120 34.52 11.61 36.07
C LEU A 120 33.35 11.71 37.07
N ASP A 121 32.71 12.88 37.06
CA ASP A 121 31.47 13.11 37.80
C ASP A 121 30.35 12.21 37.28
N ILE A 122 29.36 11.95 38.15
CA ILE A 122 28.22 11.09 37.80
C ILE A 122 27.44 11.64 36.60
N SER A 123 27.24 12.96 36.55
CA SER A 123 26.52 13.64 35.46
C SER A 123 27.23 13.46 34.11
N THR A 124 28.53 13.72 34.07
CA THR A 124 29.38 13.55 32.87
C THR A 124 29.40 12.09 32.40
N SER A 125 29.41 11.14 33.33
CA SER A 125 29.37 9.70 33.02
C SER A 125 28.03 9.27 32.41
N ILE A 126 26.91 9.82 32.90
CA ILE A 126 25.57 9.60 32.33
C ILE A 126 25.47 10.20 30.92
N TYR A 127 26.04 11.40 30.69
CA TYR A 127 26.11 12.00 29.36
C TYR A 127 26.97 11.18 28.39
N PHE A 128 28.09 10.61 28.87
CA PHE A 128 28.91 9.71 28.07
C PHE A 128 28.15 8.43 27.69
N ALA A 129 27.42 7.82 28.63
CA ALA A 129 26.56 6.68 28.35
C ALA A 129 25.46 7.03 27.32
N SER A 130 24.86 8.21 27.47
CA SER A 130 23.86 8.73 26.53
C SER A 130 24.42 8.88 25.12
N LEU A 131 25.65 9.38 24.99
CA LEU A 131 26.35 9.50 23.70
C LEU A 131 26.52 8.14 23.02
N LEU A 132 26.91 7.09 23.75
CA LEU A 132 27.04 5.74 23.18
C LEU A 132 25.70 5.22 22.64
N ILE A 133 24.61 5.48 23.35
CA ILE A 133 23.26 5.08 22.92
C ILE A 133 22.83 5.88 21.68
N MET A 134 23.13 7.17 21.61
CA MET A 134 22.84 7.98 20.42
C MET A 134 23.64 7.51 19.20
N VAL A 135 24.90 7.09 19.37
CA VAL A 135 25.70 6.50 18.28
C VAL A 135 25.11 5.17 17.81
N ALA A 136 24.62 4.34 18.72
CA ALA A 136 23.91 3.11 18.38
C ALA A 136 22.62 3.41 17.60
N ASP A 137 21.84 4.39 18.04
CA ASP A 137 20.60 4.81 17.36
C ASP A 137 20.85 5.35 15.95
N ILE A 138 21.88 6.19 15.77
CA ILE A 138 22.32 6.64 14.44
C ILE A 138 22.68 5.45 13.55
N SER A 139 23.37 4.44 14.09
CA SER A 139 23.75 3.25 13.33
C SER A 139 22.51 2.49 12.83
N LEU A 140 21.48 2.34 13.67
CA LEU A 140 20.20 1.75 13.26
C LEU A 140 19.49 2.58 12.19
N LEU A 141 19.45 3.90 12.36
CA LEU A 141 18.87 4.83 11.39
C LEU A 141 19.58 4.78 10.03
N VAL A 142 20.90 4.65 10.01
CA VAL A 142 21.69 4.49 8.78
C VAL A 142 21.41 3.16 8.10
N ILE A 143 21.26 2.07 8.86
CA ILE A 143 20.86 0.77 8.31
C ILE A 143 19.47 0.86 7.66
N LEU A 144 18.51 1.50 8.33
CA LEU A 144 17.16 1.68 7.80
C LEU A 144 17.16 2.60 6.55
N LEU A 145 17.99 3.64 6.53
CA LEU A 145 18.16 4.50 5.37
C LEU A 145 18.75 3.73 4.19
N ARG A 146 19.71 2.84 4.46
CA ARG A 146 20.27 1.95 3.45
C ARG A 146 19.22 0.98 2.92
N LEU A 147 18.35 0.43 3.78
CA LEU A 147 17.25 -0.45 3.36
C LEU A 147 16.34 0.27 2.37
N ILE A 148 15.78 1.42 2.76
CA ILE A 148 14.88 2.20 1.89
C ILE A 148 15.57 2.63 0.60
N TYR A 149 16.86 3.00 0.66
CA TYR A 149 17.63 3.32 -0.53
C TYR A 149 17.74 2.13 -1.48
N VAL A 150 18.07 0.94 -0.97
CA VAL A 150 18.18 -0.29 -1.77
C VAL A 150 16.82 -0.68 -2.35
N THR A 151 15.75 -0.68 -1.56
CA THR A 151 14.39 -0.96 -2.02
C THR A 151 13.95 0.02 -3.12
N ARG A 152 14.29 1.30 -2.98
CA ARG A 152 14.02 2.31 -4.01
C ARG A 152 14.76 2.01 -5.32
N GLN A 153 16.04 1.62 -5.25
CA GLN A 153 16.82 1.25 -6.43
C GLN A 153 16.26 0.01 -7.12
N ILE A 154 15.85 -1.00 -6.34
CA ILE A 154 15.21 -2.20 -6.89
C ILE A 154 13.90 -1.83 -7.58
N PHE A 155 13.06 -1.02 -6.94
CA PHE A 155 11.80 -0.54 -7.53
C PHE A 155 12.02 0.21 -8.86
N THR A 156 13.02 1.09 -8.94
CA THR A 156 13.34 1.81 -10.19
C THR A 156 13.88 0.87 -11.26
N LEU A 157 14.75 -0.08 -10.90
CA LEU A 157 15.29 -1.05 -11.86
C LEU A 157 14.19 -1.98 -12.40
N GLU A 158 13.25 -2.43 -11.55
CA GLU A 158 12.10 -3.22 -12.01
C GLU A 158 11.16 -2.39 -12.90
N ALA A 159 10.92 -1.13 -12.53
CA ALA A 159 10.12 -0.21 -13.34
C ALA A 159 10.72 0.02 -14.73
N ASP A 160 12.03 0.24 -14.80
CA ASP A 160 12.75 0.47 -16.05
C ASP A 160 12.79 -0.81 -16.90
N ALA A 161 13.02 -1.98 -16.29
CA ALA A 161 12.97 -3.26 -16.99
C ALA A 161 11.58 -3.54 -17.60
N ILE A 162 10.50 -3.26 -16.87
CA ILE A 162 9.13 -3.38 -17.39
C ILE A 162 8.92 -2.36 -18.52
N THR A 163 9.41 -1.13 -18.38
CA THR A 163 9.26 -0.09 -19.40
C THR A 163 9.99 -0.45 -20.69
N ASN A 164 11.22 -0.98 -20.56
CA ASN A 164 12.04 -1.43 -21.69
C ASN A 164 11.43 -2.64 -22.42
N SER A 165 10.61 -3.46 -21.74
CA SER A 165 9.85 -4.54 -22.38
C SER A 165 8.68 -4.05 -23.26
N GLY A 166 8.46 -2.74 -23.36
CA GLY A 166 7.41 -2.12 -24.18
C GLY A 166 6.10 -1.83 -23.44
N ILE A 167 6.05 -2.05 -22.12
CA ILE A 167 4.88 -1.76 -21.28
C ILE A 167 5.00 -0.36 -20.69
N THR A 168 3.97 0.48 -20.78
CA THR A 168 3.98 1.84 -20.24
C THR A 168 3.78 1.86 -18.71
N PHE A 169 4.80 1.44 -17.95
CA PHE A 169 4.72 1.31 -16.49
C PHE A 169 4.77 2.64 -15.73
N ASN A 170 5.57 3.61 -16.20
CA ASN A 170 5.69 4.91 -15.54
C ASN A 170 4.38 5.73 -15.54
N SER A 171 3.47 5.42 -16.47
CA SER A 171 2.11 5.97 -16.55
C SER A 171 1.05 5.05 -15.94
N ALA A 172 1.43 3.87 -15.46
CA ALA A 172 0.48 2.91 -14.89
C ALA A 172 -0.12 3.45 -13.58
N HIS A 173 -1.36 3.05 -13.33
CA HIS A 173 -2.06 3.42 -12.10
C HIS A 173 -1.28 2.96 -10.87
N GLY A 174 -1.17 3.81 -9.86
CA GLY A 174 -0.48 3.49 -8.61
C GLY A 174 1.06 3.67 -8.62
N TYR A 175 1.74 3.73 -9.78
CA TYR A 175 3.20 3.92 -9.84
C TYR A 175 3.64 5.22 -9.16
N ALA A 176 3.04 6.35 -9.56
CA ALA A 176 3.39 7.66 -9.01
C ALA A 176 3.13 7.75 -7.50
N GLN A 177 2.06 7.10 -7.03
CA GLN A 177 1.72 7.04 -5.61
C GLN A 177 2.73 6.21 -4.83
N MET A 178 3.07 5.02 -5.32
CA MET A 178 4.06 4.16 -4.68
C MET A 178 5.43 4.85 -4.59
N LYS A 179 5.84 5.50 -5.68
CA LYS A 179 7.05 6.32 -5.72
C LYS A 179 7.01 7.44 -4.70
N ALA A 180 5.88 8.15 -4.57
CA ALA A 180 5.73 9.22 -3.58
C ALA A 180 5.81 8.71 -2.13
N ILE A 181 5.30 7.49 -1.85
CA ILE A 181 5.39 6.86 -0.52
C ILE A 181 6.84 6.47 -0.20
N ILE A 182 7.55 5.85 -1.15
CA ILE A 182 8.96 5.48 -1.00
C ILE A 182 9.83 6.74 -0.82
N ASP A 183 9.67 7.75 -1.68
CA ASP A 183 10.44 9.00 -1.61
C ASP A 183 10.09 9.80 -0.35
N GLY A 184 8.82 9.84 0.04
CA GLY A 184 8.34 10.51 1.24
C GLY A 184 8.94 9.89 2.52
N SER A 185 8.93 8.56 2.62
CA SER A 185 9.55 7.84 3.72
C SER A 185 11.08 8.05 3.75
N SER A 186 11.76 8.03 2.59
CA SER A 186 13.20 8.33 2.54
C SER A 186 13.51 9.74 3.07
N ARG A 187 12.81 10.76 2.56
CA ARG A 187 13.01 12.17 2.97
C ARG A 187 12.78 12.36 4.47
N GLN A 188 11.73 11.76 5.01
CA GLN A 188 11.45 11.84 6.44
C GLN A 188 12.59 11.21 7.26
N LEU A 189 13.26 10.15 6.76
CA LEU A 189 14.30 9.46 7.52
C LEU A 189 15.59 10.25 7.49
N ILE A 190 15.89 10.86 6.35
CA ILE A 190 17.03 11.76 6.20
C ILE A 190 16.92 12.91 7.21
N VAL A 191 15.73 13.50 7.37
CA VAL A 191 15.51 14.58 8.34
C VAL A 191 15.71 14.08 9.78
N THR A 192 15.13 12.94 10.15
CA THR A 192 15.30 12.38 11.51
C THR A 192 16.77 12.04 11.79
N THR A 193 17.45 11.40 10.85
CA THR A 193 18.87 11.05 10.98
C THR A 193 19.75 12.28 11.07
N ALA A 194 19.49 13.33 10.28
CA ALA A 194 20.23 14.58 10.35
C ALA A 194 20.08 15.27 11.72
N LEU A 195 18.86 15.30 12.28
CA LEU A 195 18.61 15.84 13.62
C LEU A 195 19.29 15.02 14.72
N MET A 196 19.33 13.68 14.60
CA MET A 196 20.04 12.82 15.56
C MET A 196 21.56 12.96 15.47
N ILE A 197 22.11 13.10 14.26
CA ILE A 197 23.54 13.40 14.05
C ILE A 197 23.88 14.75 14.67
N LEU A 198 23.08 15.79 14.41
CA LEU A 198 23.28 17.11 15.00
C LEU A 198 23.25 17.06 16.53
N ALA A 199 22.28 16.35 17.11
CA ALA A 199 22.18 16.15 18.55
C ALA A 199 23.44 15.47 19.13
N THR A 200 23.93 14.44 18.45
CA THR A 200 25.12 13.68 18.89
C THR A 200 26.39 14.51 18.80
N ILE A 201 26.55 15.29 17.73
CA ILE A 201 27.70 16.20 17.55
C ILE A 201 27.69 17.26 18.65
N LEU A 202 26.55 17.88 18.92
CA LEU A 202 26.42 18.89 19.97
C LEU A 202 26.75 18.33 21.36
N LEU A 203 26.28 17.11 21.68
CA LEU A 203 26.62 16.44 22.94
C LEU A 203 28.11 16.09 23.02
N SER A 204 28.69 15.61 21.93
CA SER A 204 30.11 15.26 21.87
C SER A 204 31.00 16.47 22.11
N ILE A 205 30.67 17.61 21.47
CA ILE A 205 31.39 18.86 21.67
C ILE A 205 31.19 19.36 23.11
N SER A 206 29.98 19.25 23.66
CA SER A 206 29.71 19.59 25.06
C SER A 206 30.57 18.79 26.03
N LEU A 207 30.67 17.48 25.86
CA LEU A 207 31.51 16.61 26.69
C LEU A 207 33.00 16.95 26.56
N TYR A 208 33.47 17.25 25.35
CA TYR A 208 34.85 17.69 25.12
C TYR A 208 35.19 18.97 25.90
N PHE A 209 34.26 19.93 25.93
CA PHE A 209 34.43 21.16 26.69
C PHE A 209 34.26 20.98 28.20
N SER A 210 33.40 20.04 28.63
CA SER A 210 33.23 19.67 30.04
C SER A 210 34.55 19.22 30.68
N ILE A 211 35.33 18.42 29.96
CA ILE A 211 36.64 17.93 30.42
C ILE A 211 37.65 19.08 30.53
N ASN A 212 37.49 20.14 29.73
CA ASN A 212 38.40 21.27 29.64
C ASN A 212 37.96 22.49 30.48
N ASN A 213 36.95 22.35 31.35
CA ASN A 213 36.47 23.36 32.30
C ASN A 213 36.03 24.71 31.68
N THR A 214 35.33 24.70 30.53
CA THR A 214 34.78 25.94 29.93
C THR A 214 33.29 26.13 30.22
N THR A 215 32.87 27.40 30.37
CA THR A 215 31.54 27.82 30.85
C THR A 215 30.39 27.66 29.84
N GLU A 216 30.64 27.14 28.64
CA GLU A 216 29.65 27.04 27.55
C GLU A 216 28.80 25.74 27.58
N LEU A 217 28.96 24.95 28.64
CA LEU A 217 28.36 23.63 28.82
C LEU A 217 26.82 23.58 28.71
N PRO A 218 26.04 24.48 29.36
CA PRO A 218 24.58 24.32 29.44
C PRO A 218 23.86 24.56 28.11
N ILE A 219 24.38 25.46 27.27
CA ILE A 219 23.75 25.84 26.00
C ILE A 219 23.85 24.68 24.99
N MET A 220 25.01 24.03 24.90
CA MET A 220 25.21 22.92 23.96
C MET A 220 24.39 21.68 24.32
N ILE A 221 24.25 21.38 25.62
CA ILE A 221 23.39 20.29 26.11
C ILE A 221 21.92 20.60 25.80
N ALA A 222 21.49 21.84 25.98
CA ALA A 222 20.13 22.27 25.67
C ALA A 222 19.83 22.17 24.16
N LEU A 223 20.76 22.60 23.29
CA LEU A 223 20.63 22.45 21.84
C LEU A 223 20.66 20.97 21.40
N SER A 224 21.51 20.14 22.02
CA SER A 224 21.53 18.69 21.78
C SER A 224 20.20 18.04 22.15
N THR A 225 19.67 18.35 23.33
CA THR A 225 18.37 17.89 23.81
C THR A 225 17.26 18.34 22.87
N GLY A 226 17.26 19.60 22.44
CA GLY A 226 16.31 20.12 21.47
C GLY A 226 16.36 19.38 20.14
N SER A 227 17.54 19.14 19.59
CA SER A 227 17.72 18.41 18.33
C SER A 227 17.29 16.94 18.44
N LEU A 228 17.55 16.29 19.58
CA LEU A 228 17.11 14.91 19.85
C LEU A 228 15.57 14.82 19.92
N LEU A 229 14.95 15.70 20.70
CA LEU A 229 13.49 15.75 20.83
C LEU A 229 12.82 16.07 19.49
N ALA A 230 13.40 16.98 18.70
CA ALA A 230 12.91 17.28 17.36
C ALA A 230 13.04 16.07 16.42
N GLY A 231 14.19 15.38 16.43
CA GLY A 231 14.40 14.18 15.62
C GLY A 231 13.40 13.08 15.94
N HIS A 232 13.19 12.81 17.23
CA HIS A 232 12.21 11.82 17.68
C HIS A 232 10.76 12.26 17.42
N GLY A 233 10.45 13.55 17.57
CA GLY A 233 9.15 14.13 17.24
C GLY A 233 8.78 13.97 15.76
N VAL A 234 9.72 14.27 14.86
CA VAL A 234 9.56 14.05 13.41
C VAL A 234 9.38 12.56 13.10
N TYR A 235 10.15 11.67 13.75
CA TYR A 235 10.01 10.23 13.59
C TYR A 235 8.61 9.73 13.99
N MET A 236 8.08 10.22 15.11
CA MET A 236 6.73 9.87 15.55
C MET A 236 5.65 10.40 14.60
N ILE A 237 5.77 11.64 14.13
CA ILE A 237 4.79 12.23 13.21
C ILE A 237 4.79 11.50 11.84
N SER A 238 5.93 10.94 11.45
CA SER A 238 6.09 10.16 10.22
C SER A 238 5.22 8.89 10.26
N SER A 239 4.16 8.85 9.44
CA SER A 239 3.36 7.64 9.21
C SER A 239 4.09 6.73 8.23
N ARG A 240 4.94 5.83 8.73
CA ARG A 240 5.58 4.82 7.89
C ARG A 240 4.83 3.50 7.93
N THR A 241 4.40 3.08 6.77
CA THR A 241 4.18 1.67 6.47
C THR A 241 5.52 1.01 6.19
N ARG A 242 5.68 -0.24 6.62
CA ARG A 242 6.84 -1.05 6.26
C ARG A 242 6.66 -1.52 4.82
N PHE A 243 7.75 -1.56 4.06
CA PHE A 243 7.72 -2.08 2.70
C PHE A 243 9.09 -2.68 2.35
N ASN A 244 9.07 -3.74 1.52
CA ASN A 244 10.26 -4.38 0.97
C ASN A 244 9.97 -4.96 -0.42
N THR A 245 11.01 -5.18 -1.23
CA THR A 245 10.91 -5.86 -2.54
C THR A 245 11.44 -7.31 -2.51
N VAL A 246 11.90 -7.78 -1.34
CA VAL A 246 12.33 -9.17 -1.12
C VAL A 246 11.17 -10.12 -1.37
N ASN A 247 10.05 -9.85 -0.70
CA ASN A 247 8.84 -10.62 -0.84
C ASN A 247 7.99 -10.02 -1.96
N PRO A 248 7.39 -10.84 -2.85
CA PRO A 248 6.52 -10.34 -3.93
C PRO A 248 5.36 -9.44 -3.45
N TRP A 249 4.86 -9.69 -2.23
CA TRP A 249 3.79 -8.92 -1.58
C TRP A 249 4.31 -7.82 -0.64
N GLY A 250 5.62 -7.58 -0.58
CA GLY A 250 6.25 -6.70 0.40
C GLY A 250 5.89 -5.21 0.25
N LEU A 251 5.27 -4.83 -0.87
CA LEU A 251 4.80 -3.47 -1.13
C LEU A 251 3.30 -3.27 -0.86
N LEU A 252 2.57 -4.36 -0.61
CA LEU A 252 1.11 -4.40 -0.57
C LEU A 252 0.54 -3.51 0.55
N ASP A 253 1.10 -3.63 1.76
CA ASP A 253 0.67 -2.85 2.93
C ASP A 253 0.93 -1.34 2.81
N ALA A 254 1.92 -0.96 2.01
CA ALA A 254 2.26 0.42 1.76
C ALA A 254 1.38 1.06 0.67
N PHE A 255 0.71 0.25 -0.15
CA PHE A 255 -0.13 0.72 -1.23
C PHE A 255 -1.59 0.86 -0.80
N SER A 256 -2.27 1.87 -1.36
CA SER A 256 -3.72 2.06 -1.18
C SER A 256 -4.26 2.80 -2.39
N THR A 257 -5.18 2.23 -3.17
CA THR A 257 -5.66 2.95 -4.36
C THR A 257 -6.55 4.14 -4.00
N PRO A 258 -6.41 5.25 -4.73
CA PRO A 258 -7.33 6.37 -4.63
C PRO A 258 -8.62 6.17 -5.45
N ILE A 259 -8.66 5.23 -6.40
CA ILE A 259 -9.76 5.09 -7.36
C ILE A 259 -10.08 3.60 -7.59
N HIS A 260 -11.37 3.27 -7.56
CA HIS A 260 -11.91 1.98 -7.93
C HIS A 260 -13.11 2.17 -8.88
N PRO A 261 -13.48 1.15 -9.69
CA PRO A 261 -14.71 1.20 -10.47
C PRO A 261 -15.94 1.21 -9.54
N ALA A 262 -16.98 1.96 -9.93
CA ALA A 262 -18.23 2.02 -9.15
C ALA A 262 -19.15 0.82 -9.40
N LEU A 263 -19.15 0.27 -10.61
CA LEU A 263 -19.87 -0.94 -10.97
C LEU A 263 -18.85 -2.00 -11.35
N LEU A 264 -18.79 -3.09 -10.59
CA LEU A 264 -17.85 -4.17 -10.84
C LEU A 264 -18.35 -5.01 -12.01
N LYS A 265 -17.49 -5.23 -12.99
CA LYS A 265 -17.76 -6.17 -14.10
C LYS A 265 -17.18 -7.54 -13.78
N ARG A 266 -16.05 -7.54 -13.07
CA ARG A 266 -15.32 -8.75 -12.66
C ARG A 266 -15.03 -8.60 -11.17
N PRO A 267 -15.97 -9.03 -10.32
CA PRO A 267 -15.99 -8.65 -8.93
C PRO A 267 -14.67 -8.91 -8.18
N PHE A 268 -14.09 -10.10 -8.30
CA PHE A 268 -12.82 -10.43 -7.66
C PHE A 268 -11.65 -9.69 -8.29
N SER A 269 -11.56 -9.69 -9.62
CA SER A 269 -10.47 -9.04 -10.34
C SER A 269 -10.44 -7.52 -10.09
N ASP A 270 -11.60 -6.86 -10.09
CA ASP A 270 -11.72 -5.42 -9.89
C ASP A 270 -11.35 -5.04 -8.44
N VAL A 271 -11.83 -5.78 -7.43
CA VAL A 271 -11.50 -5.54 -6.01
C VAL A 271 -10.03 -5.82 -5.70
N ILE A 272 -9.49 -6.91 -6.23
CA ILE A 272 -8.09 -7.28 -6.01
C ILE A 272 -7.18 -6.29 -6.70
N ARG A 273 -7.45 -5.94 -7.97
CA ARG A 273 -6.63 -4.96 -8.72
C ARG A 273 -6.57 -3.60 -8.03
N SER A 274 -7.59 -3.19 -7.29
CA SER A 274 -7.56 -1.96 -6.49
C SER A 274 -6.74 -2.07 -5.20
N HIS A 275 -6.31 -3.25 -4.77
CA HIS A 275 -5.50 -3.40 -3.56
C HIS A 275 -4.11 -3.99 -3.82
N VAL A 276 -3.80 -4.32 -5.06
CA VAL A 276 -2.50 -4.86 -5.48
C VAL A 276 -1.55 -3.74 -5.88
N ASP A 277 -0.29 -3.81 -5.43
CA ASP A 277 0.74 -2.85 -5.81
C ASP A 277 1.04 -2.92 -7.32
N PRO A 278 1.51 -1.81 -7.94
CA PRO A 278 1.68 -1.75 -9.39
C PRO A 278 2.70 -2.77 -9.93
N LEU A 279 3.75 -3.13 -9.17
CA LEU A 279 4.74 -4.10 -9.63
C LEU A 279 4.15 -5.50 -9.65
N LEU A 280 3.50 -5.92 -8.56
CA LEU A 280 2.84 -7.21 -8.48
C LEU A 280 1.71 -7.32 -9.51
N LEU A 281 0.97 -6.25 -9.75
CA LEU A 281 -0.09 -6.21 -10.76
C LEU A 281 0.44 -6.49 -12.17
N VAL A 282 1.59 -5.89 -12.53
CA VAL A 282 2.23 -6.17 -13.83
C VAL A 282 2.73 -7.60 -13.91
N LYS A 283 3.35 -8.11 -12.83
CA LYS A 283 3.83 -9.49 -12.78
C LYS A 283 2.68 -10.49 -12.93
N VAL A 284 1.59 -10.30 -12.19
CA VAL A 284 0.36 -11.10 -12.33
C VAL A 284 -0.20 -11.01 -13.75
N SER A 285 -0.29 -9.80 -14.31
CA SER A 285 -0.83 -9.61 -15.66
C SER A 285 0.04 -10.26 -16.74
N SER A 286 1.36 -10.09 -16.65
CA SER A 286 2.33 -10.71 -17.56
C SER A 286 2.28 -12.24 -17.46
N TYR A 287 2.22 -12.76 -16.25
CA TYR A 287 2.10 -14.20 -16.00
C TYR A 287 0.80 -14.74 -16.61
N VAL A 288 -0.35 -14.16 -16.27
CA VAL A 288 -1.64 -14.63 -16.82
C VAL A 288 -1.74 -14.44 -18.33
N ASN A 289 -1.13 -13.40 -18.91
CA ASN A 289 -1.04 -13.27 -20.37
C ASN A 289 -0.16 -14.35 -21.01
N SER A 290 0.92 -14.77 -20.35
CA SER A 290 1.74 -15.89 -20.82
C SER A 290 0.96 -17.22 -20.84
N LEU A 291 -0.09 -17.32 -20.02
CA LEU A 291 -1.00 -18.47 -19.98
C LEU A 291 -2.03 -18.45 -21.13
N SER A 292 -2.15 -17.35 -21.88
CA SER A 292 -3.16 -17.23 -22.94
C SER A 292 -3.05 -18.27 -24.04
N SER A 293 -1.83 -18.71 -24.36
CA SER A 293 -1.54 -19.72 -25.38
C SER A 293 -1.92 -21.15 -24.97
N LYS A 294 -2.27 -21.35 -23.69
CA LYS A 294 -2.57 -22.65 -23.07
C LYS A 294 -4.03 -22.75 -22.61
N LEU A 295 -4.88 -21.81 -23.03
CA LEU A 295 -6.31 -21.84 -22.79
C LEU A 295 -6.99 -22.84 -23.75
N ARG A 296 -7.96 -23.61 -23.23
CA ARG A 296 -8.82 -24.44 -24.06
C ARG A 296 -9.70 -23.59 -24.98
N GLU A 297 -10.04 -24.12 -26.16
CA GLU A 297 -10.80 -23.40 -27.19
C GLU A 297 -12.09 -22.77 -26.64
N GLY A 298 -12.29 -21.49 -26.90
CA GLY A 298 -13.50 -20.75 -26.52
C GLY A 298 -13.50 -20.13 -25.11
N LYS A 299 -12.43 -20.28 -24.32
CA LYS A 299 -12.28 -19.61 -23.01
C LYS A 299 -11.42 -18.34 -23.10
N SER A 300 -11.80 -17.31 -22.36
CA SER A 300 -11.05 -16.05 -22.31
C SER A 300 -10.10 -16.00 -21.11
N ILE A 301 -8.96 -15.32 -21.25
CA ILE A 301 -7.98 -15.04 -20.17
C ILE A 301 -8.67 -14.35 -18.98
N THR A 302 -9.62 -13.50 -19.33
CA THR A 302 -10.46 -12.72 -18.45
C THR A 302 -11.28 -13.61 -17.50
N ASP A 303 -11.93 -14.63 -18.05
CA ASP A 303 -12.78 -15.53 -17.28
C ASP A 303 -11.91 -16.44 -16.43
N LEU A 304 -10.74 -16.84 -16.94
CA LEU A 304 -9.73 -17.55 -16.17
C LEU A 304 -9.29 -16.75 -14.94
N GLN A 305 -8.97 -15.45 -15.08
CA GLN A 305 -8.57 -14.60 -13.95
C GLN A 305 -9.65 -14.56 -12.88
N GLU A 306 -10.89 -14.29 -13.28
CA GLU A 306 -12.01 -14.17 -12.34
C GLU A 306 -12.29 -15.50 -11.64
N ASN A 307 -12.33 -16.59 -12.40
CA ASN A 307 -12.56 -17.93 -11.85
C ASN A 307 -11.43 -18.39 -10.96
N LEU A 308 -10.17 -18.15 -11.32
CA LEU A 308 -9.02 -18.51 -10.50
C LEU A 308 -9.08 -17.79 -9.13
N LEU A 309 -9.30 -16.48 -9.12
CA LEU A 309 -9.36 -15.69 -7.89
C LEU A 309 -10.53 -16.12 -7.00
N HIS A 310 -11.68 -16.40 -7.60
CA HIS A 310 -12.85 -16.88 -6.91
C HIS A 310 -12.64 -18.29 -6.31
N LEU A 311 -12.11 -19.23 -7.11
CA LEU A 311 -11.82 -20.59 -6.64
C LEU A 311 -10.76 -20.59 -5.52
N LEU A 312 -9.75 -19.72 -5.61
CA LEU A 312 -8.75 -19.57 -4.56
C LEU A 312 -9.38 -19.07 -3.24
N HIS A 313 -10.34 -18.15 -3.33
CA HIS A 313 -11.11 -17.71 -2.18
C HIS A 313 -11.92 -18.87 -1.57
N LEU A 314 -12.65 -19.64 -2.39
CA LEU A 314 -13.43 -20.80 -1.91
C LEU A 314 -12.56 -21.87 -1.24
N ARG A 315 -11.41 -22.18 -1.85
CA ARG A 315 -10.43 -23.15 -1.34
C ARG A 315 -9.91 -22.71 0.03
N ARG A 316 -9.51 -21.44 0.15
CA ARG A 316 -9.02 -20.86 1.40
C ARG A 316 -10.08 -20.85 2.50
N SER A 317 -11.33 -20.54 2.17
CA SER A 317 -12.45 -20.56 3.11
C SER A 317 -12.85 -21.98 3.53
N GLY A 318 -12.21 -23.02 2.96
CA GLY A 318 -12.47 -24.43 3.27
C GLY A 318 -13.80 -24.94 2.72
N ILE A 319 -14.37 -24.26 1.72
CA ILE A 319 -15.66 -24.61 1.11
C ILE A 319 -15.49 -25.70 0.07
N ILE A 320 -14.39 -25.65 -0.68
CA ILE A 320 -14.01 -26.65 -1.68
C ILE A 320 -12.74 -27.37 -1.26
N SER A 321 -12.65 -28.63 -1.63
CA SER A 321 -11.44 -29.44 -1.47
C SER A 321 -10.38 -29.09 -2.53
N ASP A 322 -9.12 -29.46 -2.25
CA ASP A 322 -8.03 -29.30 -3.22
C ASP A 322 -8.28 -30.11 -4.52
N ASP A 323 -8.98 -31.24 -4.42
CA ASP A 323 -9.34 -32.08 -5.55
C ASP A 323 -10.42 -31.40 -6.42
N GLU A 324 -11.50 -30.90 -5.80
CA GLU A 324 -12.55 -30.15 -6.51
C GLU A 324 -12.01 -28.88 -7.17
N PHE A 325 -11.09 -28.18 -6.50
CA PHE A 325 -10.40 -27.02 -7.06
C PHE A 325 -9.64 -27.38 -8.34
N ARG A 326 -8.91 -28.50 -8.34
CA ARG A 326 -8.17 -29.00 -9.51
C ARG A 326 -9.12 -29.43 -10.62
N ASP A 327 -10.17 -30.17 -10.29
CA ASP A 327 -11.15 -30.66 -11.27
C ASP A 327 -11.79 -29.52 -12.06
N VAL A 328 -12.18 -28.44 -11.38
CA VAL A 328 -12.77 -27.26 -12.03
C VAL A 328 -11.74 -26.52 -12.86
N LEU A 329 -10.51 -26.32 -12.37
CA LEU A 329 -9.47 -25.67 -13.16
C LEU A 329 -9.06 -26.48 -14.40
N ILE A 330 -9.06 -27.81 -14.34
CA ILE A 330 -8.75 -28.69 -15.49
C ILE A 330 -9.73 -28.47 -16.65
N THR A 331 -10.97 -28.05 -16.37
CA THR A 331 -11.93 -27.72 -17.43
C THR A 331 -11.56 -26.44 -18.19
N ILE A 332 -10.75 -25.56 -17.60
CA ILE A 332 -10.37 -24.26 -18.16
C ILE A 332 -8.93 -24.27 -18.70
N VAL A 333 -8.01 -24.96 -18.02
CA VAL A 333 -6.57 -24.99 -18.28
C VAL A 333 -6.06 -26.43 -18.20
N ASP A 334 -5.00 -26.79 -18.92
CA ASP A 334 -4.46 -28.16 -18.84
C ASP A 334 -3.79 -28.48 -17.48
N GLU A 335 -3.80 -29.76 -17.11
CA GLU A 335 -3.40 -30.26 -15.78
C GLU A 335 -1.95 -29.95 -15.41
N ASP A 336 -1.02 -30.12 -16.36
CA ASP A 336 0.41 -29.80 -16.19
C ASP A 336 0.66 -28.32 -15.84
N PHE A 337 -0.31 -27.44 -16.11
CA PHE A 337 -0.19 -26.01 -15.88
C PHE A 337 -0.71 -25.56 -14.52
N ILE A 338 -1.60 -26.33 -13.88
CA ILE A 338 -2.08 -26.03 -12.53
C ILE A 338 -0.89 -26.05 -11.56
N GLU A 339 0.00 -27.03 -11.69
CA GLU A 339 1.21 -27.09 -10.88
C GLU A 339 2.18 -25.93 -11.17
N GLN A 340 2.23 -25.43 -12.40
CA GLN A 340 3.06 -24.27 -12.75
C GLN A 340 2.54 -22.96 -12.15
N ILE A 341 1.23 -22.82 -11.97
CA ILE A 341 0.60 -21.66 -11.31
C ILE A 341 1.03 -21.57 -9.85
N PHE A 342 0.97 -22.69 -9.12
CA PHE A 342 1.25 -22.69 -7.68
C PHE A 342 2.74 -22.76 -7.33
N ASN A 343 3.57 -23.31 -8.23
CA ASN A 343 5.02 -23.42 -8.03
C ASN A 343 5.81 -22.23 -8.60
N HIS A 344 5.16 -21.16 -9.05
CA HIS A 344 5.86 -19.99 -9.58
C HIS A 344 6.70 -19.31 -8.48
N PRO A 345 8.00 -19.03 -8.70
CA PRO A 345 8.89 -18.50 -7.65
C PRO A 345 8.47 -17.13 -7.10
N GLU A 346 7.74 -16.32 -7.88
CA GLU A 346 7.25 -15.00 -7.44
C GLU A 346 5.72 -14.95 -7.21
N LEU A 347 4.96 -15.87 -7.80
CA LEU A 347 3.49 -15.89 -7.81
C LEU A 347 2.96 -17.24 -7.30
N GLY A 348 3.67 -17.81 -6.33
CA GLY A 348 3.28 -19.08 -5.74
C GLY A 348 2.06 -18.94 -4.84
N GLU A 349 1.68 -20.06 -4.23
CA GLU A 349 0.53 -20.16 -3.33
C GLU A 349 0.54 -19.12 -2.19
N GLU A 350 1.70 -18.87 -1.57
CA GLU A 350 1.82 -17.87 -0.50
C GLU A 350 1.48 -16.46 -1.01
N THR A 351 1.94 -16.07 -2.20
CA THR A 351 1.66 -14.74 -2.77
C THR A 351 0.16 -14.56 -3.01
N TRP A 352 -0.50 -15.57 -3.59
CA TRP A 352 -1.95 -15.54 -3.82
C TRP A 352 -2.74 -15.48 -2.52
N ASN A 353 -2.35 -16.27 -1.53
CA ASN A 353 -2.97 -16.26 -0.22
C ASN A 353 -2.81 -14.89 0.48
N ARG A 354 -1.61 -14.29 0.45
CA ARG A 354 -1.37 -12.96 1.02
C ARG A 354 -2.17 -11.87 0.32
N LEU A 355 -2.24 -11.92 -1.00
CA LEU A 355 -3.00 -10.98 -1.82
C LEU A 355 -4.50 -11.08 -1.51
N LEU A 356 -5.05 -12.29 -1.38
CA LEU A 356 -6.44 -12.49 -0.98
C LEU A 356 -6.70 -12.05 0.46
N THR A 357 -5.79 -12.33 1.42
CA THR A 357 -5.92 -11.85 2.80
C THR A 357 -5.97 -10.33 2.82
N HIS A 358 -5.07 -9.69 2.08
CA HIS A 358 -4.99 -8.26 2.08
C HIS A 358 -6.24 -7.63 1.46
N ALA A 359 -6.74 -8.17 0.36
CA ALA A 359 -8.00 -7.73 -0.24
C ALA A 359 -9.19 -7.95 0.73
N GLU A 360 -9.22 -9.08 1.44
CA GLU A 360 -10.23 -9.40 2.44
C GLU A 360 -10.21 -8.43 3.64
N ASP A 361 -9.03 -8.12 4.16
CA ASP A 361 -8.84 -7.18 5.26
C ASP A 361 -9.26 -5.75 4.89
N ARG A 362 -9.03 -5.35 3.63
CA ARG A 362 -9.37 -4.00 3.12
C ARG A 362 -10.82 -3.88 2.63
N CYS A 363 -11.41 -4.96 2.11
CA CYS A 363 -12.75 -4.99 1.54
C CYS A 363 -13.61 -6.14 2.10
N ALA A 364 -13.58 -6.33 3.42
CA ALA A 364 -14.38 -7.35 4.10
C ALA A 364 -15.88 -7.38 3.73
N PRO A 365 -16.58 -6.25 3.48
CA PRO A 365 -18.01 -6.30 3.12
C PRO A 365 -18.28 -7.00 1.78
N PHE A 366 -17.35 -6.94 0.84
CA PHE A 366 -17.46 -7.67 -0.44
C PHE A 366 -17.52 -9.18 -0.21
N PHE A 367 -16.55 -9.72 0.54
CA PHE A 367 -16.47 -11.16 0.82
C PHE A 367 -17.65 -11.64 1.69
N ARG A 368 -18.09 -10.83 2.67
CA ARG A 368 -19.30 -11.14 3.46
C ARG A 368 -20.58 -11.19 2.64
N LEU A 369 -20.75 -10.30 1.65
CA LEU A 369 -21.90 -10.35 0.73
C LEU A 369 -21.81 -11.55 -0.22
N HIS A 370 -20.61 -11.87 -0.67
CA HIS A 370 -20.36 -13.06 -1.47
C HIS A 370 -20.75 -14.35 -0.71
N ASP A 371 -20.32 -14.48 0.55
CA ASP A 371 -20.72 -15.60 1.41
C ASP A 371 -22.23 -15.68 1.61
N ARG A 372 -22.89 -14.53 1.81
CA ARG A 372 -24.35 -14.47 1.94
C ARG A 372 -25.08 -14.83 0.65
N LEU A 373 -24.58 -14.42 -0.50
CA LEU A 373 -25.09 -14.83 -1.81
C LEU A 373 -25.00 -16.34 -1.99
N ARG A 374 -23.87 -16.96 -1.58
CA ARG A 374 -23.71 -18.42 -1.60
C ARG A 374 -24.72 -19.10 -0.69
N MET A 375 -24.85 -18.64 0.56
CA MET A 375 -25.79 -19.21 1.53
C MET A 375 -27.25 -19.10 1.04
N ASP A 376 -27.62 -17.98 0.40
CA ASP A 376 -28.93 -17.81 -0.24
C ASP A 376 -29.12 -18.90 -1.30
N TYR A 377 -28.14 -19.08 -2.19
CA TYR A 377 -28.20 -20.07 -3.27
C TYR A 377 -28.33 -21.51 -2.76
N GLU A 378 -27.60 -21.90 -1.70
CA GLU A 378 -27.67 -23.24 -1.11
C GLU A 378 -28.97 -23.52 -0.35
N SER A 379 -29.57 -22.48 0.24
CA SER A 379 -30.74 -22.60 1.11
C SER A 379 -32.03 -22.94 0.35
N ASP A 380 -32.07 -22.77 -0.98
CA ASP A 380 -33.27 -22.94 -1.83
C ASP A 380 -34.49 -22.13 -1.34
N SER A 381 -34.35 -21.26 -0.34
CA SER A 381 -35.37 -20.35 0.23
C SER A 381 -35.75 -19.21 -0.72
N ILE A 382 -35.37 -19.35 -1.98
CA ILE A 382 -35.28 -18.36 -3.05
C ILE A 382 -36.56 -18.32 -3.92
N GLN A 383 -37.57 -19.15 -3.69
CA GLN A 383 -38.71 -19.18 -4.62
C GLN A 383 -39.72 -18.03 -4.47
N ASP A 384 -39.61 -17.16 -3.46
CA ASP A 384 -40.61 -16.11 -3.18
C ASP A 384 -40.22 -14.67 -3.56
N GLU A 385 -38.93 -14.35 -3.81
CA GLU A 385 -38.51 -12.98 -4.17
C GLU A 385 -37.93 -12.88 -5.59
N ASP A 386 -38.54 -12.02 -6.41
CA ASP A 386 -38.16 -11.70 -7.80
C ASP A 386 -36.73 -11.15 -7.95
N ILE A 387 -36.23 -10.45 -6.93
CA ILE A 387 -34.95 -9.74 -6.93
C ILE A 387 -34.28 -10.00 -5.58
N TRP A 388 -33.05 -10.51 -5.61
CA TRP A 388 -32.23 -10.59 -4.41
C TRP A 388 -31.40 -9.32 -4.28
N PHE A 389 -31.55 -8.65 -3.14
CA PHE A 389 -30.89 -7.40 -2.82
C PHE A 389 -30.30 -7.45 -1.42
N ASP A 390 -28.99 -7.26 -1.35
CA ASP A 390 -28.28 -7.17 -0.07
C ASP A 390 -27.17 -6.13 -0.11
N VAL A 391 -26.85 -5.57 1.06
CA VAL A 391 -25.92 -4.47 1.21
C VAL A 391 -25.08 -4.70 2.46
N ASP A 392 -23.81 -4.33 2.38
CA ASP A 392 -22.89 -4.40 3.51
C ASP A 392 -21.88 -3.26 3.46
N MET A 393 -21.39 -2.92 4.64
CA MET A 393 -20.38 -1.90 4.86
C MET A 393 -19.50 -2.31 6.03
N GLU A 394 -18.31 -1.73 6.12
CA GLU A 394 -17.44 -1.93 7.28
C GLU A 394 -18.13 -1.47 8.56
N ASN A 395 -18.22 -2.36 9.57
CA ASN A 395 -18.87 -2.04 10.85
C ASN A 395 -18.11 -0.96 11.64
N LEU A 396 -16.78 -0.94 11.48
CA LEU A 396 -15.87 -0.02 12.13
C LEU A 396 -14.97 0.62 11.08
N THR A 397 -15.06 1.93 10.94
CA THR A 397 -14.29 2.67 9.94
C THR A 397 -13.29 3.60 10.63
N LEU A 398 -12.01 3.45 10.29
CA LEU A 398 -10.89 4.27 10.80
C LEU A 398 -10.49 5.38 9.81
N GLY A 399 -11.16 5.44 8.66
CA GLY A 399 -10.89 6.34 7.55
C GLY A 399 -11.97 6.23 6.49
N ASN A 400 -11.58 5.98 5.24
CA ASN A 400 -12.54 5.68 4.17
C ASN A 400 -13.28 4.38 4.48
N ALA A 401 -14.55 4.33 4.09
CA ALA A 401 -15.42 3.19 4.33
C ALA A 401 -15.95 2.66 2.99
N ASN A 402 -15.89 1.35 2.80
CA ASN A 402 -16.37 0.73 1.57
C ASN A 402 -17.79 0.20 1.75
N LEU A 403 -18.72 0.69 0.93
CA LEU A 403 -20.08 0.19 0.81
C LEU A 403 -20.20 -0.68 -0.43
N PHE A 404 -20.74 -1.89 -0.26
CA PHE A 404 -21.06 -2.79 -1.36
C PHE A 404 -22.56 -3.08 -1.38
N ALA A 405 -23.13 -3.11 -2.58
CA ALA A 405 -24.53 -3.49 -2.81
C ALA A 405 -24.60 -4.51 -3.94
N TYR A 406 -25.26 -5.64 -3.68
CA TYR A 406 -25.47 -6.69 -4.66
C TYR A 406 -26.93 -6.69 -5.09
N VAL A 407 -27.15 -6.74 -6.40
CA VAL A 407 -28.49 -6.82 -7.00
C VAL A 407 -28.49 -7.96 -8.01
N LEU A 408 -29.24 -9.01 -7.71
CA LEU A 408 -29.42 -10.16 -8.59
C LEU A 408 -30.89 -10.25 -9.02
N ASN A 409 -31.11 -10.26 -10.33
CA ASN A 409 -32.43 -10.42 -10.92
C ASN A 409 -32.71 -11.92 -11.17
N LYS A 410 -33.61 -12.51 -10.39
CA LYS A 410 -34.00 -13.92 -10.50
C LYS A 410 -35.15 -14.13 -11.50
N ASN A 411 -35.73 -13.04 -12.01
CA ASN A 411 -36.78 -13.10 -13.03
C ASN A 411 -36.18 -13.39 -14.42
N LYS A 412 -37.04 -13.80 -15.36
CA LYS A 412 -36.69 -14.11 -16.76
C LYS A 412 -36.60 -12.88 -17.66
N GLU A 413 -37.14 -11.75 -17.20
CA GLU A 413 -37.12 -10.48 -17.93
C GLU A 413 -36.06 -9.54 -17.37
N ASN A 414 -35.47 -8.75 -18.26
CA ASN A 414 -34.52 -7.71 -17.89
C ASN A 414 -35.24 -6.56 -17.17
N LYS A 415 -34.73 -6.13 -16.01
CA LYS A 415 -35.34 -5.06 -15.20
C LYS A 415 -34.40 -3.86 -15.08
N GLU A 416 -34.95 -2.66 -15.28
CA GLU A 416 -34.27 -1.40 -14.97
C GLU A 416 -34.57 -0.99 -13.53
N LEU A 417 -33.53 -0.80 -12.73
CA LEU A 417 -33.62 -0.51 -11.30
C LEU A 417 -32.79 0.73 -10.96
N ILE A 418 -33.18 1.44 -9.91
CA ILE A 418 -32.46 2.62 -9.42
C ILE A 418 -31.99 2.34 -7.99
N LEU A 419 -30.69 2.27 -7.76
CA LEU A 419 -30.12 2.19 -6.42
C LEU A 419 -29.81 3.59 -5.91
N ARG A 420 -30.46 3.99 -4.82
CA ARG A 420 -30.20 5.24 -4.11
C ARG A 420 -29.51 4.96 -2.79
N VAL A 421 -28.31 5.50 -2.63
CA VAL A 421 -27.52 5.48 -1.39
C VAL A 421 -27.61 6.85 -0.76
N GLN A 422 -28.14 6.94 0.46
CA GLN A 422 -28.19 8.19 1.24
C GLN A 422 -27.36 8.04 2.51
N THR A 423 -26.48 9.00 2.71
CA THR A 423 -25.36 8.94 3.66
C THR A 423 -25.19 10.32 4.31
N PRO A 424 -26.07 10.73 5.24
CA PRO A 424 -26.03 12.06 5.83
C PRO A 424 -24.67 12.39 6.51
N ASP A 425 -24.01 11.37 7.07
CA ASP A 425 -22.76 11.51 7.83
C ASP A 425 -21.49 11.21 7.00
N PHE A 426 -21.62 10.89 5.72
CA PHE A 426 -20.50 10.62 4.83
C PHE A 426 -20.54 11.51 3.58
N ARG A 427 -19.39 11.64 2.92
CA ARG A 427 -19.26 12.25 1.61
C ARG A 427 -18.94 11.17 0.57
N PRO A 428 -19.64 11.14 -0.58
CA PRO A 428 -20.82 11.95 -0.93
C PRO A 428 -22.05 11.66 -0.05
N ASN A 429 -22.97 12.63 0.08
CA ASN A 429 -24.17 12.51 0.93
C ASN A 429 -25.32 11.73 0.26
N GLU A 430 -25.33 11.70 -1.08
CA GLU A 430 -26.29 10.96 -1.88
C GLU A 430 -25.62 10.47 -3.16
N CYS A 431 -25.87 9.22 -3.52
CA CYS A 431 -25.50 8.63 -4.80
C CYS A 431 -26.69 7.89 -5.41
N VAL A 432 -26.83 7.99 -6.73
CA VAL A 432 -27.90 7.33 -7.48
C VAL A 432 -27.28 6.56 -8.64
N TYR A 433 -27.53 5.26 -8.70
CA TYR A 433 -27.08 4.38 -9.78
C TYR A 433 -28.28 3.86 -10.54
N ARG A 434 -28.26 3.96 -11.87
CA ARG A 434 -29.23 3.31 -12.75
C ARG A 434 -28.65 1.98 -13.21
N LEU A 435 -29.34 0.90 -12.89
CA LEU A 435 -28.88 -0.47 -13.12
C LEU A 435 -29.77 -1.13 -14.15
N ASN A 436 -29.14 -1.68 -15.18
CA ASN A 436 -29.79 -2.60 -16.10
C ASN A 436 -29.46 -4.03 -15.65
N THR A 437 -30.42 -4.73 -15.05
CA THR A 437 -30.21 -6.03 -14.39
C THR A 437 -30.69 -7.19 -15.28
N PRO A 438 -29.77 -7.87 -16.00
CA PRO A 438 -30.14 -8.98 -16.85
C PRO A 438 -30.69 -10.14 -16.02
N PRO A 439 -31.54 -11.00 -16.61
CA PRO A 439 -32.02 -12.19 -15.94
C PRO A 439 -30.86 -13.11 -15.58
N GLN A 440 -31.02 -13.85 -14.47
CA GLN A 440 -30.07 -14.87 -14.06
C GLN A 440 -29.87 -15.90 -15.18
N ASN A 441 -28.63 -16.09 -15.60
CA ASN A 441 -28.27 -17.08 -16.62
C ASN A 441 -27.39 -18.14 -15.96
N LEU A 442 -27.97 -19.27 -15.56
CA LEU A 442 -27.19 -20.43 -15.14
C LEU A 442 -26.90 -21.27 -16.38
N SER A 443 -25.63 -21.33 -16.77
CA SER A 443 -25.19 -22.15 -17.91
C SER A 443 -25.06 -23.64 -17.56
N SER A 444 -25.02 -23.95 -16.26
CA SER A 444 -24.86 -25.30 -15.71
C SER A 444 -26.19 -26.05 -15.57
N ASN A 445 -26.12 -27.36 -15.82
CA ASN A 445 -27.24 -28.29 -15.72
C ASN A 445 -27.78 -28.22 -14.27
N PRO A 446 -29.10 -28.03 -14.02
CA PRO A 446 -29.68 -27.86 -12.68
C PRO A 446 -29.45 -29.04 -11.70
N LEU A 447 -28.83 -30.12 -12.19
CA LEU A 447 -28.49 -31.33 -11.43
C LEU A 447 -27.03 -31.34 -10.90
N SER A 448 -26.13 -30.51 -11.42
CA SER A 448 -24.76 -30.38 -10.89
C SER A 448 -24.72 -29.26 -9.85
N ARG A 449 -24.99 -29.58 -8.59
CA ARG A 449 -24.88 -28.65 -7.44
C ARG A 449 -23.43 -28.33 -7.05
N ASN A 450 -22.48 -28.41 -7.98
CA ASN A 450 -21.10 -28.07 -7.63
C ASN A 450 -21.00 -26.55 -7.53
N ILE A 451 -20.85 -26.05 -6.30
CA ILE A 451 -20.79 -24.62 -5.97
C ILE A 451 -19.71 -23.92 -6.80
N ALA A 452 -18.60 -24.61 -7.04
CA ALA A 452 -17.47 -24.10 -7.79
C ALA A 452 -17.81 -23.76 -9.26
N ASP A 453 -18.79 -24.43 -9.86
CA ASP A 453 -19.20 -24.23 -11.26
C ASP A 453 -20.36 -23.22 -11.39
N THR A 454 -21.29 -23.20 -10.43
CA THR A 454 -22.53 -22.39 -10.51
C THR A 454 -22.35 -20.97 -9.98
N LEU A 455 -21.52 -20.79 -8.96
CA LEU A 455 -21.34 -19.52 -8.27
C LEU A 455 -20.62 -18.44 -9.11
N PRO A 456 -19.65 -18.76 -10.00
CA PRO A 456 -19.11 -17.77 -10.94
C PRO A 456 -20.17 -17.17 -11.86
N ASP A 457 -21.05 -18.00 -12.45
CA ASP A 457 -22.14 -17.54 -13.32
C ASP A 457 -23.14 -16.65 -12.55
N LEU A 458 -23.43 -17.01 -11.30
CA LEU A 458 -24.26 -16.22 -10.39
C LEU A 458 -23.65 -14.84 -10.12
N LEU A 459 -22.34 -14.78 -9.87
CA LEU A 459 -21.63 -13.53 -9.65
C LEU A 459 -21.61 -12.64 -10.88
N LEU A 460 -21.38 -13.22 -12.07
CA LEU A 460 -21.38 -12.49 -13.34
C LEU A 460 -22.76 -11.90 -13.69
N SER A 461 -23.83 -12.58 -13.30
CA SER A 461 -25.20 -12.08 -13.45
C SER A 461 -25.61 -11.05 -12.39
N THR A 462 -24.88 -10.98 -11.27
CA THR A 462 -25.13 -10.02 -10.19
C THR A 462 -24.54 -8.64 -10.55
N LYS A 463 -25.33 -7.58 -10.38
CA LYS A 463 -24.80 -6.21 -10.42
C LYS A 463 -24.26 -5.84 -9.05
N ILE A 464 -22.94 -5.65 -8.98
CA ILE A 464 -22.25 -5.30 -7.74
C ILE A 464 -21.75 -3.87 -7.83
N ILE A 465 -22.21 -3.05 -6.89
CA ILE A 465 -21.83 -1.64 -6.78
C ILE A 465 -20.87 -1.49 -5.63
N TRP A 466 -19.79 -0.77 -5.85
CA TRP A 466 -18.81 -0.40 -4.85
C TRP A 466 -18.73 1.12 -4.74
N GLN A 467 -19.01 1.65 -3.55
CA GLN A 467 -18.92 3.07 -3.26
C GLN A 467 -17.99 3.31 -2.05
N SER A 468 -16.96 4.13 -2.24
CA SER A 468 -16.17 4.68 -1.14
C SER A 468 -16.88 5.85 -0.47
N LEU A 469 -16.95 5.83 0.85
CA LEU A 469 -17.57 6.86 1.68
C LEU A 469 -16.54 7.46 2.62
N ILE A 470 -16.44 8.78 2.64
CA ILE A 470 -15.52 9.50 3.53
C ILE A 470 -16.32 10.06 4.72
N PRO A 471 -16.04 9.66 5.96
CA PRO A 471 -16.81 10.12 7.11
C PRO A 471 -16.63 11.63 7.33
N ALA A 472 -17.73 12.33 7.58
CA ALA A 472 -17.72 13.76 7.90
C ALA A 472 -17.53 14.04 9.39
N SER A 473 -17.94 13.11 10.25
CA SER A 473 -17.80 13.21 11.71
C SER A 473 -17.52 11.84 12.33
N THR A 474 -16.98 11.84 13.56
CA THR A 474 -16.78 10.62 14.35
C THR A 474 -18.01 10.32 15.17
N GLY A 475 -18.41 9.06 15.26
CA GLY A 475 -19.59 8.65 16.01
C GLY A 475 -20.31 7.49 15.35
N GLU A 476 -21.55 7.27 15.75
CA GLU A 476 -22.48 6.40 15.04
C GLU A 476 -23.03 7.14 13.83
N ALA A 477 -22.98 6.50 12.67
CA ALA A 477 -23.44 7.01 11.40
C ALA A 477 -24.41 6.02 10.77
N THR A 478 -25.45 6.54 10.10
CA THR A 478 -26.45 5.70 9.43
C THR A 478 -26.32 5.81 7.92
N VAL A 479 -26.34 4.68 7.23
CA VAL A 479 -26.33 4.61 5.77
C VAL A 479 -27.60 3.90 5.32
N THR A 480 -28.41 4.58 4.50
CA THR A 480 -29.64 3.99 3.98
C THR A 480 -29.49 3.73 2.49
N VAL A 481 -29.73 2.50 2.08
CA VAL A 481 -29.67 2.09 0.68
C VAL A 481 -31.05 1.61 0.27
N ARG A 482 -31.57 2.17 -0.82
CA ARG A 482 -32.91 1.93 -1.35
C ARG A 482 -32.81 1.46 -2.78
N LEU A 483 -33.46 0.35 -3.09
CA LEU A 483 -33.65 -0.15 -4.43
C LEU A 483 -35.05 0.26 -4.90
N GLU A 484 -35.09 1.13 -5.90
CA GLU A 484 -36.30 1.74 -6.46
C GLU A 484 -36.54 1.20 -7.88
N ASP A 485 -37.80 1.10 -8.28
CA ASP A 485 -38.18 0.94 -9.68
C ASP A 485 -38.04 2.29 -10.43
N THR A 486 -38.05 2.26 -11.76
CA THR A 486 -38.13 3.42 -12.66
C THR A 486 -39.27 4.39 -12.32
N SER A 487 -40.36 3.89 -11.74
CA SER A 487 -41.50 4.69 -11.26
C SER A 487 -41.28 5.35 -9.89
N GLY A 488 -40.14 5.12 -9.23
CA GLY A 488 -39.81 5.64 -7.90
C GLY A 488 -40.40 4.83 -6.73
N ASN A 489 -40.97 3.66 -7.00
CA ASN A 489 -41.50 2.76 -5.97
C ASN A 489 -40.36 2.00 -5.29
N LEU A 490 -40.38 1.91 -3.96
CA LEU A 490 -39.40 1.14 -3.19
C LEU A 490 -39.66 -0.36 -3.36
N ILE A 491 -38.68 -1.09 -3.90
CA ILE A 491 -38.70 -2.55 -4.00
C ILE A 491 -38.15 -3.14 -2.70
N SER A 492 -36.95 -2.70 -2.32
CA SER A 492 -36.28 -3.16 -1.09
C SER A 492 -35.37 -2.07 -0.53
N GLY A 493 -35.11 -2.12 0.77
CA GLY A 493 -34.28 -1.14 1.46
C GLY A 493 -33.50 -1.78 2.60
N ARG A 494 -32.30 -1.26 2.82
CA ARG A 494 -31.42 -1.64 3.93
C ARG A 494 -30.95 -0.39 4.65
N VAL A 495 -30.89 -0.46 5.97
CA VAL A 495 -30.31 0.58 6.82
C VAL A 495 -29.14 -0.07 7.55
N LEU A 496 -27.96 0.52 7.40
CA LEU A 496 -26.73 0.08 8.03
C LEU A 496 -26.32 1.11 9.08
N THR A 497 -25.94 0.62 10.26
CA THR A 497 -25.36 1.43 11.32
C THR A 497 -23.85 1.17 11.35
N VAL A 498 -23.06 2.23 11.19
CA VAL A 498 -21.61 2.16 11.14
C VAL A 498 -21.03 2.98 12.27
N GLN A 499 -19.99 2.46 12.92
CA GLN A 499 -19.25 3.21 13.92
C GLN A 499 -17.99 3.81 13.28
N VAL A 500 -17.96 5.12 13.14
CA VAL A 500 -16.77 5.87 12.74
C VAL A 500 -15.93 6.15 13.98
N ARG A 501 -14.74 5.55 14.05
CA ARG A 501 -13.78 5.83 15.12
C ARG A 501 -12.60 6.63 14.60
N SER A 502 -12.14 7.57 15.42
CA SER A 502 -10.82 8.15 15.20
C SER A 502 -9.76 7.09 15.46
N ASP A 503 -8.74 7.01 14.62
CA ASP A 503 -7.56 6.20 14.90
C ASP A 503 -6.81 6.79 16.11
N ILE A 504 -7.07 6.23 17.29
CA ILE A 504 -6.50 6.66 18.56
C ILE A 504 -4.98 6.48 18.55
N PHE A 505 -4.46 5.42 17.91
CA PHE A 505 -3.04 5.18 17.86
C PHE A 505 -2.34 6.21 16.97
N THR A 506 -2.89 6.51 15.80
CA THR A 506 -2.38 7.58 14.94
C THR A 506 -2.45 8.93 15.66
N ARG A 507 -3.58 9.24 16.32
CA ARG A 507 -3.72 10.49 17.07
C ARG A 507 -2.73 10.57 18.23
N LEU A 508 -2.59 9.51 19.03
CA LEU A 508 -1.64 9.43 20.14
C LEU A 508 -0.22 9.67 19.61
N ARG A 509 0.17 8.94 18.56
CA ARG A 509 1.47 9.09 17.91
C ARG A 509 1.72 10.53 17.45
N LEU A 510 0.75 11.16 16.79
CA LEU A 510 0.83 12.56 16.35
C LEU A 510 0.93 13.53 17.53
N THR A 511 0.12 13.35 18.57
CA THR A 511 0.14 14.22 19.76
C THR A 511 1.43 14.09 20.56
N THR A 512 1.94 12.87 20.74
CA THR A 512 3.22 12.61 21.38
C THR A 512 4.36 13.20 20.56
N GLY A 513 4.34 13.03 19.23
CA GLY A 513 5.31 13.67 18.35
C GLY A 513 5.27 15.21 18.42
N ALA A 514 4.08 15.81 18.46
CA ALA A 514 3.91 17.24 18.63
C ALA A 514 4.41 17.75 20.00
N LEU A 515 4.19 16.97 21.07
CA LEU A 515 4.71 17.28 22.40
C LEU A 515 6.25 17.27 22.42
N PHE A 516 6.87 16.28 21.76
CA PHE A 516 8.33 16.25 21.61
C PHE A 516 8.86 17.44 20.81
N MET A 517 8.18 17.84 19.72
CA MET A 517 8.53 19.05 18.97
C MET A 517 8.39 20.33 19.80
N PHE A 518 7.36 20.43 20.64
CA PHE A 518 7.20 21.54 21.57
C PHE A 518 8.31 21.55 22.63
N GLY A 519 8.62 20.39 23.21
CA GLY A 519 9.74 20.22 24.14
C GLY A 519 11.08 20.60 23.50
N ALA A 520 11.28 20.27 22.21
CA ALA A 520 12.44 20.68 21.46
C ALA A 520 12.58 22.20 21.36
N ALA A 521 11.48 22.90 21.04
CA ALA A 521 11.48 24.37 21.00
C ALA A 521 11.82 24.96 22.37
N VAL A 522 11.21 24.46 23.44
CA VAL A 522 11.51 24.91 24.82
C VAL A 522 12.98 24.69 25.16
N ALA A 523 13.55 23.51 24.84
CA ALA A 523 14.95 23.22 25.11
C ALA A 523 15.90 24.16 24.34
N VAL A 524 15.60 24.48 23.08
CA VAL A 524 16.42 25.41 22.28
C VAL A 524 16.31 26.86 22.78
N PHE A 525 15.12 27.31 23.17
CA PHE A 525 14.90 28.70 23.59
C PHE A 525 15.23 28.95 25.07
N SER A 526 15.21 27.91 25.92
CA SER A 526 15.45 28.04 27.36
C SER A 526 16.74 28.80 27.71
N PRO A 527 17.90 28.54 27.07
CA PRO A 527 19.12 29.28 27.35
C PRO A 527 19.11 30.76 26.91
N LEU A 528 18.17 31.16 26.05
CA LEU A 528 18.04 32.55 25.56
C LEU A 528 17.14 33.41 26.45
N ILE A 529 16.32 32.79 27.31
CA ILE A 529 15.38 33.49 28.21
C ILE A 529 16.11 34.43 29.19
N PRO A 530 17.21 34.04 29.86
CA PRO A 530 17.96 34.94 30.75
C PRO A 530 18.54 36.15 30.01
N PHE A 531 19.03 35.94 28.78
CA PHE A 531 19.53 37.01 27.93
C PHE A 531 18.41 37.99 27.54
N ALA A 532 17.25 37.47 27.12
CA ALA A 532 16.09 38.29 26.76
C ALA A 532 15.53 39.09 27.96
N LEU A 533 15.48 38.48 29.16
CA LEU A 533 15.09 39.15 30.41
C LEU A 533 16.05 40.28 30.77
N SER A 534 17.36 40.04 30.64
CA SER A 534 18.38 41.07 30.87
C SER A 534 18.26 42.27 29.91
N LEU A 535 17.81 42.02 28.66
CA LEU A 535 17.56 43.05 27.63
C LEU A 535 16.29 43.86 27.90
N LEU A 536 15.31 43.26 28.61
CA LEU A 536 14.07 43.90 29.05
C LEU A 536 14.19 44.58 30.42
N GLY A 537 15.36 44.49 31.07
CA GLY A 537 15.63 45.10 32.38
C GLY A 537 14.93 44.42 33.55
N LEU A 538 14.60 43.12 33.42
CA LEU A 538 14.01 42.26 34.44
C LEU A 538 15.05 41.39 35.13
#